data_AF-A0A1W9TLX2-F1
#
_entry.id   AF-A0A1W9TLX2-F1
#
_cell.length_a   1.000
_cell.length_b   1.000
_cell.length_c   1.000
_cell.angle_alpha   90.00
_cell.angle_beta   90.00
_cell.angle_gamma   90.00
#
_symmetry.space_group_name_H-M   'P 1'
#
loop_
_entity.id
_entity.type
_entity.pdbx_description
1 polymer ?
#
loop_
_entity_poly.entity_id
_entity_poly.type
_entity_poly.pdbx_seq_one_letter_code
_entity_poly.pdbx_strand_id
1 'polypeptide(L)'
;MVIYVKNFLEEGENALYENIKKNLEKGKRVVMDFSNIESVEYAFLNNSLGNIIEEYNFEAIEHRINFLNVVLDIKLAIKEVVKKRNK
;
A
#
# COMPACT_ATOMS: atom_id res chain seq x y z
N MET A 1 -10.73 -3.69 6.62
CA MET A 1 -11.02 -2.36 6.05
C MET A 1 -10.58 -2.39 4.61
N VAL A 2 -11.45 -2.01 3.68
CA VAL A 2 -11.07 -1.87 2.27
C VAL A 2 -10.69 -0.41 2.02
N ILE A 3 -9.55 -0.20 1.40
CA ILE A 3 -9.06 1.11 0.95
C ILE A 3 -9.02 1.05 -0.58
N TYR A 4 -9.87 1.85 -1.23
CA TYR A 4 -9.88 1.98 -2.68
C TYR A 4 -8.76 2.93 -3.10
N VAL A 5 -7.67 2.39 -3.63
CA VAL A 5 -6.44 3.15 -3.93
C VAL A 5 -6.72 4.28 -4.93
N LYS A 6 -7.69 4.10 -5.83
CA LYS A 6 -8.10 5.10 -6.83
C LYS A 6 -8.46 6.45 -6.19
N ASN A 7 -9.10 6.43 -5.02
CA ASN A 7 -9.52 7.65 -4.33
C ASN A 7 -8.33 8.49 -3.86
N PHE A 8 -7.16 7.87 -3.71
CA PHE A 8 -5.95 8.54 -3.23
C PHE A 8 -5.01 8.99 -4.34
N LEU A 9 -5.29 8.63 -5.60
CA LEU A 9 -4.47 9.09 -6.73
C LEU A 9 -4.55 10.61 -6.91
N GLU A 10 -5.67 11.23 -6.52
CA GLU A 10 -5.86 12.69 -6.51
C GLU A 10 -5.54 13.31 -5.15
N GLU A 11 -5.77 12.60 -4.03
CA GLU A 11 -5.46 13.09 -2.68
C GLU A 11 -3.96 13.06 -2.35
N GLY A 12 -3.20 12.22 -3.04
CA GLY A 12 -1.74 12.08 -2.90
C GLY A 12 -1.29 10.95 -1.97
N GLU A 13 -0.01 10.60 -2.05
CA GLU A 13 0.60 9.46 -1.36
C GLU A 13 0.51 9.57 0.17
N ASN A 14 0.58 10.79 0.71
CA ASN A 14 0.52 11.05 2.15
C ASN A 14 -0.86 10.71 2.70
N ALA A 15 -1.93 11.01 1.97
CA ALA A 15 -3.28 10.67 2.37
C ALA A 15 -3.47 9.14 2.44
N LEU A 16 -2.90 8.41 1.47
CA LEU A 16 -2.93 6.94 1.48
C LEU A 16 -2.15 6.37 2.66
N TYR A 17 -0.93 6.87 2.90
CA TYR A 17 -0.11 6.48 4.05
C TYR A 17 -0.86 6.66 5.37
N GLU A 18 -1.37 7.87 5.64
CA GLU A 18 -2.10 8.18 6.88
C GLU A 18 -3.35 7.30 7.05
N ASN A 19 -4.06 7.00 5.96
CA ASN A 19 -5.23 6.13 6.01
C ASN A 19 -4.86 4.69 6.37
N ILE A 20 -3.80 4.15 5.75
CA ILE A 20 -3.29 2.81 6.09
C ILE A 20 -2.88 2.76 7.56
N LYS A 21 -2.02 3.70 7.97
CA LYS A 21 -1.51 3.84 9.34
C LYS A 21 -2.62 3.86 10.37
N LYS A 22 -3.58 4.79 10.23
CA LYS A 22 -4.74 4.93 11.12
C LYS A 22 -5.56 3.66 11.26
N ASN A 23 -5.67 2.85 10.20
CA ASN A 23 -6.38 1.57 10.28
C ASN A 23 -5.54 0.49 10.97
N LEU A 24 -4.23 0.45 10.72
CA LEU A 24 -3.31 -0.47 11.41
C LEU A 24 -3.23 -0.16 12.91
N GLU A 25 -3.15 1.11 13.32
CA GLU A 25 -3.15 1.50 14.74
C GLU A 25 -4.42 1.07 15.47
N LYS A 26 -5.56 1.01 14.76
CA LYS A 26 -6.83 0.50 15.28
C LYS A 26 -6.91 -1.04 15.32
N GLY A 27 -5.79 -1.74 15.08
CA GLY A 27 -5.75 -3.20 15.02
C GLY A 27 -6.48 -3.80 13.82
N LYS A 28 -6.89 -3.00 12.83
CA LYS A 28 -7.61 -3.50 11.67
C LYS A 28 -6.64 -4.15 10.67
N ARG A 29 -7.18 -5.09 9.89
CA ARG A 29 -6.57 -5.55 8.63
C ARG A 29 -6.99 -4.60 7.50
N VAL A 30 -6.04 -4.29 6.63
CA VAL A 30 -6.20 -3.42 5.45
C VAL A 30 -6.22 -4.29 4.19
N VAL A 31 -7.17 -4.02 3.31
CA VAL A 31 -7.21 -4.56 1.95
C VAL A 31 -7.10 -3.36 1.02
N MET A 32 -6.00 -3.26 0.28
CA MET A 32 -5.79 -2.24 -0.73
C MET A 32 -6.38 -2.74 -2.06
N ASP A 33 -7.44 -2.10 -2.52
CA ASP A 33 -8.15 -2.44 -3.74
C ASP A 33 -7.70 -1.53 -4.88
N PHE A 34 -7.15 -2.14 -5.94
CA PHE A 34 -6.65 -1.47 -7.14
C PHE A 34 -7.63 -1.52 -8.32
N SER A 35 -8.91 -1.82 -8.06
CA SER A 35 -9.96 -1.77 -9.10
C SER A 35 -9.99 -0.43 -9.81
N ASN A 36 -10.15 -0.47 -11.14
CA ASN A 36 -10.22 0.70 -12.01
C ASN A 36 -8.93 1.55 -12.00
N ILE A 37 -7.78 0.91 -11.76
CA ILE A 37 -6.45 1.51 -11.86
C ILE A 37 -5.62 0.65 -12.81
N GLU A 38 -5.16 1.24 -13.92
CA GLU A 38 -4.33 0.54 -14.91
C GLU A 38 -2.85 0.60 -14.53
N SER A 39 -2.42 1.69 -13.91
CA SER A 39 -1.05 1.89 -13.47
C SER A 39 -1.00 2.81 -12.24
N VAL A 40 0.07 2.67 -11.45
CA VAL A 40 0.38 3.56 -10.34
C VAL A 40 1.87 3.85 -10.40
N GLU A 41 2.25 5.10 -10.21
CA GLU A 41 3.65 5.48 -10.17
C GLU A 41 4.38 4.77 -9.03
N TYR A 42 5.59 4.30 -9.31
CA TYR A 42 6.42 3.66 -8.30
C TYR A 42 6.65 4.58 -7.09
N ALA A 43 6.90 5.88 -7.33
CA ALA A 43 7.12 6.86 -6.28
C ALA A 43 5.91 6.97 -5.33
N PHE A 44 4.69 6.96 -5.88
CA PHE A 44 3.46 6.97 -5.08
C PHE A 44 3.36 5.76 -4.14
N LEU A 45 3.57 4.53 -4.66
CA LEU A 45 3.57 3.32 -3.83
C LEU A 45 4.73 3.29 -2.83
N ASN A 46 5.89 3.77 -3.25
CA ASN A 46 7.10 3.81 -2.45
C ASN A 46 6.95 4.76 -1.24
N ASN A 47 6.33 5.92 -1.45
CA ASN A 47 6.16 6.93 -0.41
C ASN A 47 4.91 6.67 0.46
N SER A 48 3.97 5.83 -0.01
CA SER A 48 2.82 5.40 0.77
C SER A 48 3.08 4.07 1.48
N LEU A 49 2.91 2.96 0.76
CA LEU A 49 3.09 1.60 1.27
C LEU A 49 4.54 1.35 1.74
N GLY A 50 5.53 1.87 1.02
CA GLY A 50 6.94 1.69 1.38
C GLY A 50 7.27 2.26 2.76
N ASN A 51 6.75 3.45 3.07
CA ASN A 51 6.92 4.08 4.38
C ASN A 51 6.19 3.31 5.50
N ILE A 52 5.01 2.73 5.21
CA ILE A 52 4.33 1.83 6.16
C ILE A 52 5.18 0.60 6.48
N ILE A 53 5.81 -0.01 5.47
CA ILE A 53 6.67 -1.18 5.67
C ILE A 53 7.88 -0.83 6.54
N GLU A 54 8.48 0.35 6.32
CA GLU A 54 9.62 0.84 7.08
C GLU A 54 9.27 1.14 8.55
N GLU A 55 8.10 1.71 8.82
CA GLU A 55 7.68 2.07 10.17
C GLU A 55 7.28 0.87 11.03
N TYR A 56 6.62 -0.13 10.44
CA TYR A 56 6.07 -1.27 11.19
C TYR A 56 6.90 -2.54 11.09
N ASN A 57 7.92 -2.58 10.22
CA ASN A 57 8.62 -3.77 9.74
C ASN A 57 7.72 -4.71 8.91
N PHE A 58 8.30 -5.36 7.90
CA PHE A 58 7.56 -6.22 6.98
C PHE A 58 6.84 -7.39 7.68
N GLU A 59 7.51 -8.09 8.59
CA GLU A 59 6.97 -9.23 9.34
C GLU A 59 5.71 -8.87 10.15
N ALA A 60 5.63 -7.64 10.65
CA ALA A 60 4.48 -7.22 11.45
C ALA A 60 3.24 -6.91 10.59
N ILE A 61 3.42 -6.63 9.29
CA ILE A 61 2.34 -6.17 8.40
C ILE A 61 1.98 -7.16 7.29
N GLU A 62 2.79 -8.19 7.03
CA GLU A 62 2.56 -9.15 5.94
C GLU A 62 1.21 -9.87 6.06
N HIS A 63 0.71 -10.07 7.28
CA HIS A 63 -0.60 -10.67 7.55
C HIS A 63 -1.71 -9.63 7.82
N ARG A 64 -1.38 -8.35 7.71
CA ARG A 64 -2.27 -7.22 8.03
C ARG A 64 -2.64 -6.40 6.81
N ILE A 65 -1.86 -6.46 5.73
CA ILE A 65 -2.13 -5.78 4.46
C ILE A 65 -2.27 -6.82 3.35
N ASN A 66 -3.42 -6.84 2.70
CA ASN A 66 -3.67 -7.64 1.50
C ASN A 66 -3.93 -6.73 0.31
N PHE A 67 -3.65 -7.22 -0.89
CA PHE A 67 -3.88 -6.50 -2.15
C PHE A 67 -4.95 -7.22 -2.98
N LEU A 68 -5.88 -6.45 -3.56
CA LEU A 68 -6.98 -6.96 -4.38
C LEU A 68 -7.01 -6.23 -5.74
N ASN A 69 -7.44 -6.94 -6.79
CA ASN A 69 -7.60 -6.41 -8.15
C ASN A 69 -6.32 -5.76 -8.72
N VAL A 70 -5.18 -6.38 -8.45
CA VAL A 70 -3.85 -5.87 -8.83
C VAL A 70 -3.48 -6.36 -10.23
N VAL A 71 -3.33 -5.43 -11.18
CA VAL A 71 -2.76 -5.73 -12.51
C VAL A 71 -1.25 -5.95 -12.46
N LEU A 72 -0.67 -6.53 -13.51
CA LEU A 72 0.73 -6.99 -13.52
C LEU A 72 1.73 -5.87 -13.18
N ASP A 73 1.58 -4.69 -13.77
CA ASP A 73 2.53 -3.58 -13.56
C ASP A 73 2.52 -3.08 -12.11
N ILE A 74 1.33 -2.97 -11.51
CA ILE A 74 1.18 -2.61 -10.10
C ILE A 74 1.77 -3.71 -9.21
N LYS A 75 1.56 -4.98 -9.55
CA LYS A 75 2.14 -6.12 -8.81
C LYS A 75 3.67 -6.07 -8.82
N LEU A 76 4.27 -5.75 -9.96
CA LEU A 76 5.71 -5.58 -10.09
C LEU A 76 6.21 -4.40 -9.25
N ALA A 77 5.51 -3.27 -9.28
CA ALA A 77 5.85 -2.11 -8.46
C ALA A 77 5.77 -2.41 -6.96
N ILE A 78 4.70 -3.07 -6.49
CA ILE A 78 4.56 -3.50 -5.08
C ILE A 78 5.71 -4.44 -4.69
N LYS A 79 6.04 -5.41 -5.55
CA LYS A 79 7.15 -6.35 -5.31
C LYS A 79 8.48 -5.62 -5.14
N GLU A 80 8.76 -4.64 -5.98
CA GLU A 80 9.97 -3.82 -5.88
C GLU A 80 9.98 -2.93 -4.63
N VAL A 81 8.83 -2.39 -4.22
CA VAL A 81 8.70 -1.64 -2.96
C VAL A 81 9.05 -2.55 -1.78
N VAL A 82 8.43 -3.73 -1.68
CA VAL A 82 8.66 -4.70 -0.59
C VAL A 82 10.12 -5.17 -0.58
N LYS A 83 10.67 -5.57 -1.74
CA LYS A 83 12.04 -6.06 -1.86
C LYS A 83 13.09 -5.06 -1.37
N LYS A 84 12.86 -3.75 -1.57
CA LYS A 84 13.80 -2.73 -1.08
C LYS A 84 13.83 -2.59 0.45
N ARG A 85 12.75 -2.95 1.15
CA ARG A 85 12.61 -2.81 2.61
C ARG A 85 12.84 -4.11 3.38
N ASN A 86 12.73 -5.25 2.72
CA ASN A 86 13.00 -6.56 3.33
C ASN A 86 14.50 -6.93 3.22
N LYS A 87 15.39 -6.05 3.69
CA LYS A 87 16.85 -6.24 3.66
C LYS A 87 17.40 -6.61 5.02
#